data_AF-A0A3B8LDT1-F1
#
_entry.id   AF-A0A3B8LDT1-F1
#
_cell.length_a   1.000
_cell.length_b   1.000
_cell.length_c   1.000
_cell.angle_alpha   90.00
_cell.angle_beta   90.00
_cell.angle_gamma   90.00
#
_symmetry.space_group_name_H-M   'P 1'
#
loop_
_entity.id
_entity.type
_entity.pdbx_description
1 polymer ?
#
loop_
_entity_poly.entity_id
_entity_poly.type
_entity_poly.pdbx_seq_one_letter_code
_entity_poly.pdbx_strand_id
1 'polypeptide(L)'
;MSQQAFALVDDRHIDELNTRARLYKHLKTGAEFLSLENDDENKVFGVTFRTPPDDSTGVPHIMEHSVLCGSRKYPLKEPFIELVKGSLNTFLNAMTYPDKTCYPVASQ
;
A
#
# COMPACT_ATOMS: atom_id res chain seq x y z
N MET A 1 -4.72 -29.17 -7.49
CA MET A 1 -3.46 -28.66 -6.92
C MET A 1 -3.61 -27.14 -6.86
N SER A 2 -3.52 -26.51 -5.69
CA SER A 2 -3.57 -25.05 -5.61
C SER A 2 -2.31 -24.49 -6.28
N GLN A 3 -2.49 -23.72 -7.35
CA GLN A 3 -1.39 -22.99 -7.97
C GLN A 3 -0.96 -21.91 -6.98
N GLN A 4 0.33 -21.85 -6.62
CA GLN A 4 0.87 -20.75 -5.81
C GLN A 4 0.61 -19.43 -6.54
N ALA A 5 -0.01 -18.46 -5.86
CA ALA A 5 -0.33 -17.16 -6.47
C ALA A 5 0.90 -16.24 -6.58
N PHE A 6 1.90 -16.45 -5.74
CA PHE A 6 3.10 -15.62 -5.64
C PHE A 6 4.35 -16.50 -5.74
N ALA A 7 5.38 -16.01 -6.42
CA ALA A 7 6.73 -16.57 -6.39
C ALA A 7 7.62 -15.73 -5.48
N LEU A 8 8.41 -16.40 -4.63
CA LEU A 8 9.47 -15.75 -3.87
C LEU A 8 10.63 -15.42 -4.82
N VAL A 9 11.06 -14.16 -4.81
CA VAL A 9 12.12 -13.62 -5.68
C VAL A 9 13.42 -13.45 -4.89
N ASP A 10 13.33 -12.96 -3.65
CA ASP A 10 14.47 -12.73 -2.76
C ASP A 10 14.06 -12.93 -1.30
N ASP A 11 14.97 -13.44 -0.48
CA ASP A 11 14.80 -13.63 0.97
C ASP A 11 16.13 -13.37 1.67
N ARG A 12 16.18 -12.30 2.46
CA ARG A 12 17.40 -11.88 3.15
C ARG A 12 17.10 -11.29 4.52
N HIS A 13 18.06 -11.40 5.42
CA HIS A 13 18.04 -10.69 6.69
C HIS A 13 18.83 -9.38 6.55
N ILE A 14 18.32 -8.31 7.17
CA ILE A 14 18.97 -6.99 7.25
C ILE A 14 19.30 -6.75 8.72
N ASP A 15 20.57 -6.97 9.08
CA ASP A 15 21.03 -6.95 10.47
C ASP A 15 20.81 -5.60 11.14
N GLU A 16 21.07 -4.49 10.43
CA GLU A 16 20.94 -3.13 10.96
C GLU A 16 19.49 -2.76 11.33
N LEU A 17 18.52 -3.48 10.75
CA LEU A 17 17.09 -3.28 11.00
C LEU A 17 16.48 -4.41 11.83
N ASN A 18 17.25 -5.45 12.20
CA ASN A 18 16.74 -6.70 12.77
C ASN A 18 15.47 -7.20 12.05
N THR A 19 15.52 -7.22 10.72
CA THR A 19 14.32 -7.44 9.88
C THR A 19 14.62 -8.46 8.79
N ARG A 20 13.73 -9.44 8.60
CA ARG A 20 13.76 -10.33 7.43
C ARG A 20 12.95 -9.71 6.30
N ALA A 21 13.60 -9.42 5.18
CA ALA A 21 12.98 -8.90 3.98
C ALA A 21 12.73 -10.02 2.97
N ARG A 22 11.47 -10.19 2.57
CA ARG A 22 11.08 -11.13 1.51
C ARG A 22 10.39 -10.41 0.37
N LEU A 23 10.95 -10.54 -0.83
CA LEU A 23 10.37 -10.00 -2.05
C LEU A 23 9.63 -11.10 -2.81
N TYR A 24 8.37 -10.84 -3.13
CA TYR A 24 7.52 -11.74 -3.90
C TYR A 24 7.04 -11.06 -5.18
N LYS A 25 6.70 -11.89 -6.18
CA LYS A 25 6.04 -11.47 -7.40
C LYS A 25 4.75 -12.25 -7.61
N HIS A 26 3.63 -11.55 -7.76
CA HIS A 26 2.35 -12.16 -8.08
C HIS A 26 2.40 -12.71 -9.51
N LEU A 27 2.18 -14.02 -9.68
CA LEU A 27 2.38 -14.69 -10.96
C LEU A 27 1.45 -14.20 -12.07
N LYS A 28 0.22 -13.82 -11.72
CA LYS A 28 -0.79 -13.42 -12.71
C LYS A 28 -0.64 -11.96 -13.17
N THR A 29 -0.29 -11.05 -12.27
CA THR A 29 -0.25 -9.60 -12.60
C THR A 29 1.16 -9.02 -12.67
N GLY A 30 2.16 -9.75 -12.18
CA GLY A 30 3.52 -9.26 -12.04
C GLY A 30 3.72 -8.26 -10.89
N ALA A 31 2.69 -7.99 -10.09
CA ALA A 31 2.78 -7.08 -8.95
C ALA A 31 3.83 -7.56 -7.94
N GLU A 32 4.64 -6.63 -7.45
CA GLU A 32 5.66 -6.91 -6.44
C GLU A 32 5.08 -6.72 -5.04
N PHE A 33 5.47 -7.60 -4.13
CA PHE A 33 5.08 -7.56 -2.72
C PHE A 33 6.32 -7.73 -1.86
N LEU A 34 6.68 -6.69 -1.11
CA LEU A 34 7.79 -6.70 -0.17
C LEU A 34 7.22 -6.88 1.24
N SER A 35 7.59 -7.97 1.90
CA SER A 35 7.29 -8.22 3.31
C SER A 35 8.53 -7.94 4.14
N LEU A 36 8.37 -7.10 5.16
CA LEU A 36 9.37 -6.81 6.18
C LEU A 36 8.88 -7.41 7.49
N GLU A 37 9.54 -8.47 7.95
CA GLU A 37 9.15 -9.25 9.12
C GLU A 37 10.12 -8.94 10.27
N ASN A 38 9.60 -8.40 11.38
CA ASN A 38 10.31 -8.11 12.61
C ASN A 38 9.34 -8.14 13.82
N ASP A 39 9.84 -7.80 15.01
CA ASP A 39 9.08 -7.84 16.26
C ASP A 39 8.27 -6.55 16.55
N ASP A 40 8.07 -5.67 15.56
CA ASP A 40 7.26 -4.46 15.72
C ASP A 40 5.76 -4.83 15.74
N GLU A 41 5.08 -4.49 16.84
CA GLU A 41 3.64 -4.70 16.98
C GLU A 41 2.83 -3.77 16.06
N ASN A 42 3.38 -2.62 15.68
CA ASN A 42 2.74 -1.65 14.80
C ASN A 42 2.86 -2.09 13.33
N LYS A 43 1.85 -2.80 12.84
CA LYS A 43 1.83 -3.33 11.48
C LYS A 43 1.52 -2.23 10.48
N VAL A 44 2.28 -2.22 9.40
CA VAL A 44 2.11 -1.27 8.29
C VAL A 44 1.76 -2.03 7.02
N PHE A 45 0.80 -1.50 6.26
CA PHE A 45 0.54 -1.90 4.89
C PHE A 45 0.57 -0.66 3.99
N GLY A 46 1.14 -0.79 2.79
CA GLY A 46 1.13 0.26 1.80
C GLY A 46 1.08 -0.30 0.40
N VAL A 47 0.37 0.40 -0.48
CA VAL A 47 0.41 0.17 -1.93
C VAL A 47 0.89 1.44 -2.61
N THR A 48 1.76 1.27 -3.61
CA THR A 48 2.34 2.36 -4.39
C THR A 48 2.11 2.12 -5.88
N PHE A 49 1.70 3.15 -6.59
CA PHE A 49 1.53 3.15 -8.04
C PHE A 49 2.49 4.16 -8.66
N ARG A 50 3.13 3.79 -9.77
CA ARG A 50 3.91 4.71 -10.59
C ARG A 50 2.94 5.60 -11.39
N THR A 51 3.00 6.92 -11.17
CA THR A 51 2.05 7.92 -11.68
C THR A 51 2.74 9.20 -12.17
N PRO A 52 3.74 9.12 -13.09
CA PRO A 52 4.33 10.31 -13.68
C PRO A 52 3.26 11.11 -14.44
N PRO A 53 3.08 12.40 -14.14
CA PRO A 53 2.11 13.23 -14.83
C PRO A 53 2.65 13.63 -16.21
N ASP A 54 1.79 13.63 -17.22
CA ASP A 54 2.12 14.13 -18.57
C ASP A 54 1.95 15.66 -18.69
N ASP A 55 1.28 16.29 -17.72
CA ASP A 55 1.00 17.72 -17.68
C ASP A 55 0.84 18.25 -16.24
N SER A 56 0.56 19.55 -16.10
CA SER A 56 0.40 20.22 -14.80
C SER A 56 -1.05 20.28 -14.30
N THR A 57 -1.95 19.43 -14.79
CA THR A 57 -3.36 19.42 -14.36
C THR A 57 -3.55 18.90 -12.93
N GLY A 58 -2.56 18.18 -12.39
CA GLY A 58 -2.64 17.56 -11.07
C GLY A 58 -3.49 16.30 -11.02
N VAL A 59 -3.75 15.66 -12.17
CA VAL A 59 -4.57 14.43 -12.26
C VAL A 59 -4.17 13.34 -11.25
N PRO A 60 -2.88 13.00 -11.03
CA PRO A 60 -2.51 11.99 -10.02
C PRO A 60 -2.98 12.35 -8.61
N HIS A 61 -2.90 13.64 -8.24
CA HIS A 61 -3.31 14.14 -6.93
C HIS A 61 -4.84 14.17 -6.79
N ILE A 62 -5.56 14.58 -7.83
CA ILE A 62 -7.02 14.51 -7.84
C ILE A 62 -7.49 13.06 -7.71
N MET A 63 -6.84 12.14 -8.42
CA MET A 63 -7.15 10.71 -8.37
C MET A 63 -6.87 10.13 -6.98
N GLU A 64 -5.78 10.53 -6.32
CA GLU A 64 -5.45 10.11 -4.97
C GLU A 64 -6.59 10.38 -3.98
N HIS A 65 -7.11 11.61 -3.97
CA HIS A 65 -8.28 11.94 -3.15
C HIS A 65 -9.55 11.21 -3.61
N SER A 66 -9.80 11.15 -4.91
CA SER A 66 -11.07 10.66 -5.46
C SER A 66 -11.30 9.17 -5.21
N VAL A 67 -10.24 8.34 -5.23
CA VAL A 67 -10.38 6.89 -4.98
C VAL A 67 -10.71 6.56 -3.52
N LEU A 68 -10.52 7.51 -2.60
CA LEU A 68 -10.85 7.39 -1.19
C LEU A 68 -12.30 7.80 -0.87
N CYS A 69 -13.04 8.31 -1.87
CA CYS A 69 -14.42 8.76 -1.71
C CYS A 69 -15.48 7.65 -1.87
N GLY A 70 -15.08 6.41 -2.18
CA GLY A 70 -16.00 5.27 -2.31
C GLY A 70 -15.43 4.14 -3.17
N SER A 71 -15.96 2.93 -3.04
CA SER A 71 -15.60 1.80 -3.90
C SER A 71 -16.81 0.92 -4.22
N ARG A 72 -16.68 0.00 -5.18
CA ARG A 72 -17.76 -0.98 -5.48
C ARG A 72 -18.16 -1.82 -4.27
N LYS A 73 -17.20 -2.17 -3.41
CA LYS A 73 -17.44 -2.98 -2.20
C LYS A 73 -17.94 -2.13 -1.02
N TYR A 74 -17.48 -0.89 -0.94
CA TYR A 74 -17.86 0.07 0.10
C TYR A 74 -18.43 1.33 -0.58
N PRO A 75 -19.69 1.29 -1.05
CA PRO A 75 -20.31 2.38 -1.81
C PRO A 75 -20.85 3.48 -0.87
N LEU A 76 -20.07 3.82 0.14
CA LEU A 76 -20.36 4.86 1.12
C LEU A 76 -19.69 6.16 0.66
N LYS A 77 -20.26 7.29 1.08
CA LYS A 77 -19.61 8.59 0.91
C LYS A 77 -18.45 8.70 1.91
N GLU A 78 -17.26 9.02 1.41
CA GLU A 78 -16.06 9.29 2.22
C GLU A 78 -15.67 8.17 3.22
N PRO A 79 -15.55 6.89 2.77
CA PRO A 79 -15.21 5.77 3.64
C PRO A 79 -13.86 5.94 4.36
N PHE A 80 -12.93 6.69 3.78
CA PHE A 80 -11.65 6.99 4.41
C PHE A 80 -11.82 7.78 5.71
N ILE A 81 -12.73 8.75 5.76
CA ILE A 81 -12.99 9.54 6.97
C ILE A 81 -13.60 8.68 8.07
N GLU A 82 -14.47 7.74 7.71
CA GLU A 82 -15.05 6.80 8.66
C GLU A 82 -14.00 5.83 9.22
N LEU A 83 -13.01 5.43 8.41
CA LEU A 83 -11.84 4.67 8.89
C LEU A 83 -10.99 5.48 9.87
N VAL A 84 -10.72 6.76 9.59
CA VAL A 84 -9.96 7.64 10.51
C VAL A 84 -10.64 7.70 11.88
N LYS A 85 -11.96 7.87 11.90
CA LYS A 85 -12.74 8.04 13.15
C LYS A 85 -12.97 6.73 13.91
N GLY A 86 -13.15 5.62 13.19
CA GLY A 86 -13.68 4.37 13.74
C GLY A 86 -12.68 3.25 13.93
N SER A 87 -11.40 3.43 13.59
CA SER A 87 -10.37 2.40 13.71
C SER A 87 -9.31 2.72 14.76
N LEU A 88 -8.56 1.70 15.18
CA LEU A 88 -7.36 1.84 16.02
C LEU A 88 -6.11 2.10 15.16
N ASN A 89 -6.24 2.97 14.15
CA ASN A 89 -5.12 3.31 13.28
C ASN A 89 -4.06 4.08 14.06
N THR A 90 -2.80 3.76 13.83
CA THR A 90 -1.65 4.56 14.26
C THR A 90 -1.19 5.50 13.14
N PHE A 91 -1.52 5.16 11.89
CA PHE A 91 -1.30 6.00 10.72
C PHE A 91 -2.34 5.68 9.64
N LEU A 92 -2.89 6.71 9.00
CA LEU A 92 -3.78 6.56 7.85
C LEU A 92 -3.60 7.76 6.93
N ASN A 93 -3.03 7.56 5.74
CA ASN A 93 -2.84 8.67 4.80
C ASN A 93 -2.75 8.20 3.34
N ALA A 94 -2.68 9.15 2.43
CA ALA A 94 -2.30 8.97 1.04
C ALA A 94 -1.43 10.16 0.60
N MET A 95 -0.52 9.91 -0.33
CA MET A 95 0.49 10.90 -0.75
C MET A 95 0.76 10.79 -2.24
N THR A 96 0.79 11.93 -2.92
CA THR A 96 1.19 12.05 -4.33
C THR A 96 2.56 12.72 -4.43
N TYR A 97 3.55 11.96 -4.91
CA TYR A 97 4.89 12.40 -5.28
C TYR A 97 4.95 12.76 -6.78
N PRO A 98 6.04 13.37 -7.27
CA PRO A 98 6.17 13.72 -8.69
C PRO A 98 6.00 12.55 -9.67
N ASP A 99 6.31 11.31 -9.26
CA ASP A 99 6.31 10.14 -10.14
C ASP A 99 5.54 8.92 -9.59
N LYS A 100 4.94 9.04 -8.41
CA LYS A 100 4.23 7.94 -7.73
C LYS A 100 3.16 8.43 -6.76
N THR A 101 2.17 7.58 -6.52
CA THR A 101 1.10 7.78 -5.53
C THR A 101 1.10 6.62 -4.55
N CYS A 102 1.09 6.90 -3.25
CA CYS A 102 1.21 5.93 -2.17
C CYS A 102 0.00 6.00 -1.22
N TYR A 103 -0.44 4.85 -0.71
CA TYR A 103 -1.54 4.74 0.27
C TYR A 103 -1.11 3.89 1.48
N PRO A 104 -0.34 4.45 2.43
CA PRO A 104 0.07 3.74 3.63
C PRO A 104 -0.96 3.82 4.77
N VAL A 105 -1.13 2.70 5.46
CA VAL A 105 -1.99 2.55 6.65
C VAL A 105 -1.24 1.73 7.71
N ALA A 106 -1.46 2.02 8.98
CA ALA A 106 -0.85 1.29 10.09
C ALA A 106 -1.80 1.17 11.28
N SER A 107 -1.62 0.11 12.06
CA SER A 107 -2.39 -0.18 13.28
C SER A 107 -1.61 -1.15 14.17
N GLN A 108 -1.85 -1.09 15.48
CA GLN A 108 -1.31 -2.02 16.49
C GLN A 108 -2.25 -3.22 16.66
#